data_AF-A0A8H2PJ28-F1
#
_entry.id   AF-A0A8H2PJ28-F1
#
_cell.length_a   1.000
_cell.length_b   1.000
_cell.length_c   1.000
_cell.angle_alpha   90.00
_cell.angle_beta   90.00
_cell.angle_gamma   90.00
#
_symmetry.space_group_name_H-M   'P 1'
#
loop_
_entity.id
_entity.type
_entity.pdbx_description
1 polymer ?
#
loop_
_entity_poly.entity_id
_entity_poly.type
_entity_poly.pdbx_seq_one_letter_code
_entity_poly.pdbx_strand_id
1 'polypeptide(L)'
;MFEHWRSELLGYRTLIPVDRPVMVNTARAFPPAGFRRDELPLWVKAGGLHLEPWMRGRQTAWLRRADGGWLAVVTIQAGSGNNKSRIAMQLWLLPEDITAEVDI
;
A
#
# COMPACT_ATOMS: atom_id res chain seq x y z
N MET A 1 -5.76 -8.74 -12.59
CA MET A 1 -4.62 -7.82 -12.42
C MET A 1 -3.51 -7.97 -13.44
N PHE A 2 -2.88 -9.15 -13.54
CA PHE A 2 -1.66 -9.35 -14.34
C PHE A 2 -1.93 -10.17 -15.61
N GLU A 3 -3.19 -10.26 -16.06
CA GLU A 3 -3.63 -11.15 -17.13
C GLU A 3 -2.86 -10.96 -18.44
N HIS A 4 -2.42 -9.72 -18.69
CA HIS A 4 -1.69 -9.35 -19.90
C HIS A 4 -0.20 -9.08 -19.65
N TRP A 5 0.31 -9.35 -18.44
CA TRP A 5 1.72 -9.17 -18.12
C TRP A 5 2.50 -10.46 -18.31
N ARG A 6 3.55 -10.43 -19.14
CA ARG A 6 4.48 -11.56 -19.25
C ARG A 6 5.36 -11.61 -18.02
N SER A 7 5.32 -12.70 -17.27
CA SER A 7 6.08 -12.84 -16.02
C SER A 7 7.59 -12.96 -16.21
N GLU A 8 8.02 -13.27 -17.43
CA GLU A 8 9.41 -13.42 -17.81
C GLU A 8 9.64 -12.84 -19.20
N LEU A 9 10.82 -12.28 -19.41
CA LEU A 9 11.32 -11.85 -20.70
C LEU A 9 12.77 -12.32 -20.84
N LEU A 10 13.04 -13.20 -21.82
CA LEU A 10 14.39 -13.71 -22.11
C LEU A 10 15.13 -14.29 -20.88
N GLY A 11 14.44 -15.04 -20.01
CA GLY A 11 15.04 -15.58 -18.78
C GLY A 11 14.96 -14.66 -17.57
N TYR A 12 14.60 -13.38 -17.74
CA TYR A 12 14.51 -12.41 -16.65
C TYR A 12 13.09 -12.32 -16.12
N ARG A 13 12.90 -12.60 -14.82
CA ARG A 13 11.60 -12.44 -14.16
C ARG A 13 11.25 -10.96 -14.06
N THR A 14 10.09 -10.61 -14.59
CA THR A 14 9.49 -9.28 -14.54
C THR A 14 8.26 -9.23 -13.62
N LEU A 15 7.71 -10.39 -13.26
CA LEU A 15 6.67 -10.56 -12.25
C LEU A 15 7.04 -11.76 -11.37
N ILE A 16 7.00 -11.57 -10.06
CA ILE A 16 7.17 -12.65 -9.09
C ILE A 16 5.91 -12.67 -8.22
N PRO A 17 4.99 -13.62 -8.45
CA PRO A 17 3.86 -13.82 -7.55
C PRO A 17 4.36 -14.19 -6.15
N VAL A 18 3.76 -13.58 -5.14
CA VAL A 18 4.01 -13.90 -3.73
C VAL A 18 2.68 -13.90 -2.99
N ASP A 19 2.65 -14.46 -1.80
CA ASP A 19 1.48 -14.37 -0.94
C ASP A 19 1.92 -14.37 0.52
N ARG A 20 2.02 -13.17 1.10
CA ARG A 20 2.52 -13.01 2.48
C ARG A 20 1.98 -11.78 3.20
N PRO A 21 1.85 -11.83 4.53
CA PRO A 21 1.58 -10.64 5.33
C PRO A 21 2.78 -9.68 5.27
N VAL A 22 2.49 -8.39 5.28
CA VAL A 22 3.47 -7.31 5.36
C VAL A 22 2.92 -6.16 6.20
N MET A 23 3.80 -5.34 6.75
CA MET A 23 3.48 -4.00 7.22
C MET A 23 3.82 -2.99 6.13
N VAL A 24 2.92 -2.04 5.91
CA VAL A 24 3.07 -0.96 4.92
C VAL A 24 3.34 0.35 5.65
N ASN A 25 4.38 1.06 5.26
CA ASN A 25 4.66 2.43 5.71
C ASN A 25 3.73 3.41 4.99
N THR A 26 2.50 3.50 5.48
CA THR A 26 1.47 4.38 4.94
C THR A 26 1.79 5.86 5.15
N ALA A 27 2.62 6.21 6.14
CA ALA A 27 3.11 7.58 6.31
C ALA A 27 4.00 8.05 5.14
N ARG A 28 4.82 7.15 4.57
CA ARG A 28 5.60 7.45 3.35
C ARG A 28 4.77 7.37 2.08
N ALA A 29 3.89 6.36 1.98
CA ALA A 29 3.04 6.18 0.80
C ALA A 29 1.99 7.30 0.64
N PHE A 30 1.53 7.87 1.76
CA PHE A 30 0.53 8.93 1.83
C PHE A 30 1.04 10.06 2.73
N PRO A 31 1.97 10.89 2.25
CA PRO A 31 2.50 11.97 3.04
C PRO A 31 1.38 12.94 3.49
N PRO A 32 1.48 13.53 4.69
CA PRO A 32 0.46 14.45 5.17
C PRO A 32 0.21 15.60 4.18
N ALA A 33 -1.06 15.93 3.95
CA ALA A 33 -1.45 17.01 3.04
C ALA A 33 -1.14 18.44 3.56
N GLY A 34 -0.43 18.58 4.68
CA GLY A 34 -0.01 19.87 5.25
C GLY A 34 -1.09 20.64 6.03
N PHE A 35 -2.33 20.18 6.06
CA PHE A 35 -3.39 20.80 6.86
C PHE A 35 -3.20 20.50 8.35
N ARG A 36 -3.38 21.51 9.19
CA ARG A 36 -3.43 21.28 10.63
C ARG A 36 -4.72 20.55 10.99
N ARG A 37 -4.59 19.49 11.80
CA ARG A 37 -5.73 18.65 12.18
C ARG A 37 -6.80 19.45 12.93
N ASP A 38 -6.45 20.43 13.74
CA ASP A 38 -7.38 21.26 14.51
C ASP A 38 -8.26 22.16 13.64
N GLU A 39 -7.79 22.58 12.46
CA GLU A 39 -8.54 23.42 11.51
C GLU A 39 -9.56 22.64 10.67
N LEU A 40 -9.51 21.30 10.69
CA LEU A 40 -10.43 20.47 9.91
C LEU A 40 -11.82 20.37 10.58
N PRO A 41 -12.92 20.52 9.82
CA PRO A 41 -14.26 20.23 10.33
C PRO A 41 -14.39 18.81 10.87
N LEU A 42 -15.18 18.62 11.94
CA LEU A 42 -15.33 17.32 12.60
C LEU A 42 -15.83 16.22 11.65
N TRP A 43 -16.72 16.54 10.70
CA TRP A 43 -17.20 15.57 9.72
C TRP A 43 -16.11 15.09 8.76
N VAL A 44 -15.10 15.92 8.46
CA VAL A 44 -13.95 15.52 7.65
C VAL A 44 -13.08 14.54 8.43
N LYS A 45 -12.84 14.80 9.72
CA LYS A 45 -12.09 13.87 10.60
C LYS A 45 -12.80 12.52 10.75
N ALA A 46 -14.12 12.56 10.91
CA ALA A 46 -14.94 11.37 11.13
C ALA A 46 -15.14 10.56 9.84
N GLY A 47 -15.45 11.22 8.71
CA GLY A 47 -15.79 10.57 7.45
C GLY A 47 -14.61 10.32 6.52
N GLY A 48 -13.51 11.05 6.69
CA GLY A 48 -12.31 10.92 5.87
C GLY A 48 -11.57 9.61 6.09
N LEU A 49 -10.80 9.20 5.09
CA LEU A 49 -9.95 8.02 5.15
C LEU A 49 -8.95 8.14 6.31
N HIS A 50 -8.99 7.16 7.20
CA HIS A 50 -8.09 7.05 8.34
C HIS A 50 -6.95 6.09 8.00
N LEU A 51 -5.72 6.59 8.10
CA LEU A 51 -4.49 5.83 7.88
C LEU A 51 -3.64 5.95 9.14
N GLU A 52 -3.25 4.81 9.69
CA GLU A 52 -2.18 4.75 10.69
C GLU A 52 -0.82 4.91 10.00
N PRO A 53 0.27 5.25 10.71
CA PRO A 53 1.60 5.35 10.11
C PRO A 53 2.10 4.04 9.48
N TRP A 54 1.73 2.92 10.11
CA TRP A 54 1.96 1.57 9.64
C TRP A 54 0.65 0.78 9.60
N MET A 55 0.37 0.13 8.48
CA MET A 55 -0.85 -0.67 8.31
C MET A 55 -0.53 -2.09 7.86
N ARG A 56 -1.26 -3.06 8.39
CA ARG A 56 -1.19 -4.44 7.92
C ARG A 56 -1.70 -4.54 6.49
N GLY A 57 -0.96 -5.26 5.67
CA GLY A 57 -1.29 -5.56 4.29
C GLY A 57 -0.94 -6.99 3.91
N ARG A 58 -1.31 -7.34 2.68
CA ARG A 58 -0.95 -8.62 2.06
C ARG A 58 -0.26 -8.34 0.73
N GLN A 59 0.99 -8.75 0.62
CA GLN A 59 1.73 -8.63 -0.64
C GLN A 59 1.34 -9.78 -1.56
N THR A 60 1.04 -9.44 -2.81
CA THR A 60 0.57 -10.37 -3.85
C THR A 60 1.56 -10.55 -5.00
N ALA A 61 2.45 -9.58 -5.21
CA ALA A 61 3.49 -9.68 -6.22
C ALA A 61 4.67 -8.75 -5.97
N TRP A 62 5.77 -9.05 -6.64
CA TRP A 62 6.78 -8.08 -7.07
C TRP A 62 6.66 -7.86 -8.58
N LEU A 63 6.67 -6.60 -9.03
CA LEU A 63 6.71 -6.23 -10.44
C LEU A 63 7.99 -5.45 -10.77
N ARG A 64 8.72 -5.88 -11.80
CA ARG A 64 9.95 -5.21 -12.25
C ARG A 64 9.58 -3.96 -13.04
N ARG A 65 10.25 -2.85 -12.74
CA ARG A 65 10.16 -1.59 -13.48
C ARG A 65 11.18 -1.56 -14.61
N ALA A 66 10.88 -0.81 -15.67
CA ALA A 66 11.78 -0.63 -16.81
C ALA A 66 13.09 0.08 -16.43
N ASP A 67 13.10 0.86 -15.34
CA ASP A 67 14.30 1.50 -14.77
C ASP A 67 15.15 0.57 -13.89
N GLY A 68 14.80 -0.72 -13.81
CA GLY A 68 15.53 -1.72 -13.03
C GLY A 68 15.09 -1.84 -11.58
N GLY A 69 14.16 -1.00 -11.10
CA GLY A 69 13.55 -1.13 -9.78
C GLY A 69 12.53 -2.27 -9.67
N TRP A 70 12.04 -2.50 -8.46
CA TRP A 70 10.89 -3.37 -8.19
C TRP A 70 9.77 -2.58 -7.52
N LEU A 71 8.53 -2.99 -7.73
CA LEU A 71 7.37 -2.56 -6.96
C LEU A 71 6.77 -3.74 -6.22
N ALA A 72 6.45 -3.54 -4.95
CA ALA A 72 5.58 -4.43 -4.21
C ALA A 72 4.13 -4.11 -4.54
N VAL A 73 3.35 -5.12 -4.90
CA VAL A 73 1.91 -5.00 -5.08
C VAL A 73 1.22 -5.52 -3.83
N VAL A 74 0.61 -4.60 -3.08
CA VAL A 74 0.07 -4.88 -1.74
C VAL A 74 -1.39 -4.47 -1.68
N THR A 75 -2.20 -5.26 -0.97
CA THR A 75 -3.56 -4.86 -0.59
C THR A 75 -3.62 -4.55 0.89
N ILE A 76 -4.22 -3.41 1.25
CA ILE A 76 -4.54 -3.04 2.63
C ILE A 76 -6.06 -2.82 2.80
N GLN A 77 -6.54 -2.92 4.03
CA GLN A 77 -7.89 -2.50 4.40
C GLN A 77 -7.81 -1.19 5.16
N ALA A 78 -8.52 -0.18 4.69
CA ALA A 78 -8.64 1.12 5.35
C ALA A 78 -10.10 1.47 5.59
N GLY A 79 -10.36 2.45 6.44
CA GLY A 79 -11.71 2.87 6.79
C GLY A 79 -11.80 4.34 7.09
N SER A 80 -13.01 4.83 7.31
CA SER A 80 -13.21 6.19 7.80
C SER A 80 -12.84 6.30 9.30
N GLY A 81 -12.49 7.49 9.77
CA GLY A 81 -12.14 7.74 11.18
C GLY A 81 -13.23 7.34 12.19
N ASN A 82 -14.50 7.38 11.79
CA ASN A 82 -15.64 6.93 12.59
C ASN A 82 -16.00 5.44 12.40
N ASN A 83 -15.20 4.67 11.66
CA ASN A 83 -15.38 3.25 11.38
C ASN A 83 -16.70 2.87 10.68
N LYS A 84 -17.39 3.82 10.04
CA LYS A 84 -18.64 3.56 9.29
C LYS A 84 -18.43 3.19 7.83
N SER A 85 -17.26 3.48 7.27
CA SER A 85 -16.89 3.15 5.89
C SER A 85 -15.62 2.32 5.86
N ARG A 86 -15.49 1.42 4.89
CA ARG A 86 -14.32 0.57 4.67
C ARG A 86 -14.02 0.46 3.18
N ILE A 87 -12.75 0.33 2.83
CA ILE A 87 -12.28 0.15 1.46
C ILE A 87 -11.06 -0.78 1.43
N ALA A 88 -11.04 -1.67 0.44
CA ALA A 88 -9.84 -2.42 0.07
C ALA A 88 -9.02 -1.57 -0.91
N MET A 89 -7.77 -1.27 -0.56
CA MET A 89 -6.89 -0.46 -1.40
C MET A 89 -5.78 -1.32 -1.94
N GLN A 90 -5.55 -1.24 -3.24
CA GLN A 90 -4.33 -1.74 -3.85
C GLN A 90 -3.28 -0.62 -3.91
N LEU A 91 -2.08 -0.94 -3.44
CA LEU A 91 -0.92 -0.07 -3.44
C LEU A 91 0.21 -0.69 -4.27
N TRP A 92 0.93 0.17 -4.97
CA TRP A 92 2.14 -0.14 -5.71
C TRP A 92 3.28 0.62 -5.05
N LEU A 93 4.07 -0.09 -4.26
CA LEU A 93 4.99 0.51 -3.28
C LEU A 93 6.44 0.18 -3.62
N LEU A 94 7.36 1.04 -3.21
CA LEU A 94 8.78 0.72 -3.29
C LEU A 94 9.12 -0.36 -2.26
N PRO A 95 10.19 -1.16 -2.47
CA PRO A 95 10.57 -2.22 -1.55
C PRO A 95 10.78 -1.74 -0.10
N GLU A 96 11.31 -0.53 0.06
CA GLU A 96 11.59 0.08 1.36
C GLU A 96 10.35 0.63 2.09
N ASP A 97 9.19 0.66 1.44
CA ASP A 97 7.92 1.09 2.04
C ASP A 97 7.12 -0.09 2.63
N ILE A 98 7.66 -1.30 2.56
CA ILE A 98 7.06 -2.49 3.15
C ILE A 98 8.07 -3.30 3.94
N THR A 99 7.61 -4.03 4.95
CA THR A 99 8.43 -5.03 5.65
C THR A 99 7.63 -6.29 5.95
N ALA A 100 8.34 -7.42 6.02
CA ALA A 100 7.76 -8.71 6.38
C ALA A 100 7.66 -8.89 7.91
N GLU A 101 8.24 -7.99 8.70
CA GLU A 101 8.07 -7.96 10.15
C GLU A 101 6.67 -7.43 10.48
N VAL A 102 5.86 -8.26 11.13
CA VAL A 102 4.43 -7.98 11.36
C VAL A 102 4.17 -7.42 12.78
N ASP A 103 5.23 -7.28 13.57
CA ASP A 103 5.22 -6.84 14.98
C ASP A 103 5.96 -5.49 15.15
N ILE A 104 5.54 -4.47 14.41
CA ILE A 104 6.05 -3.09 14.48
C ILE A 104 5.14 -2.23 15.36
#